data_AF-A0A3M1LW88-F1
#
_entry.id   AF-A0A3M1LW88-F1
#
_cell.length_a   1.000
_cell.length_b   1.000
_cell.length_c   1.000
_cell.angle_alpha   90.00
_cell.angle_beta   90.00
_cell.angle_gamma   90.00
#
_symmetry.space_group_name_H-M   'P 1'
#
loop_
_entity.id
_entity.type
_entity.pdbx_description
1 polymer ?
#
loop_
_entity_poly.entity_id
_entity_poly.type
_entity_poly.pdbx_seq_one_letter_code
_entity_poly.pdbx_strand_id
1 'polypeptide(L)'
;MASLPAETILPHDRDAILIGRVWVEAVAGPVPVLVREGRCLDISALAPTTSRLLERPDLPASLRGDFPDLGPLQHFLDGAVAEACDRLLAPCDLQVIKAAGVTFAASMIERVVEEQARGDPARAEALRARLEPVLGGSLRGLEPGSEKAAEVKRVLSEMGLWSQYLEVGIGPDAEVFTKAPVLSAVGCGARVGLHPASHWNNPEPELVLAVTREG
;
A
#
# COMPACT_ATOMS: atom_id res chain seq x y z
N MET A 1 8.53 6.20 -24.69
CA MET A 1 8.81 6.20 -23.25
C MET A 1 10.05 5.35 -23.03
N ALA A 2 10.95 5.71 -22.11
CA ALA A 2 12.11 4.86 -21.81
C ALA A 2 11.60 3.49 -21.29
N SER A 3 12.21 2.40 -21.74
CA SER A 3 11.89 1.05 -21.23
C SER A 3 12.24 1.00 -19.73
N LEU A 4 11.31 0.50 -18.91
CA LEU A 4 11.50 0.29 -17.49
C LEU A 4 12.14 -1.10 -17.30
N PRO A 5 13.37 -1.21 -16.76
CA PRO A 5 14.00 -2.51 -16.58
C PRO A 5 13.35 -3.31 -15.45
N ALA A 6 13.10 -4.59 -15.66
CA ALA A 6 12.43 -5.46 -14.70
C ALA A 6 13.15 -5.55 -13.35
N GLU A 7 14.48 -5.47 -13.33
CA GLU A 7 15.27 -5.48 -12.10
C GLU A 7 14.95 -4.32 -11.13
N THR A 8 14.35 -3.24 -11.64
CA THR A 8 13.97 -2.06 -10.84
C THR A 8 12.68 -2.27 -10.03
N ILE A 9 11.88 -3.28 -10.41
CA ILE A 9 10.59 -3.58 -9.76
C ILE A 9 10.64 -4.83 -8.89
N LEU A 10 11.76 -5.56 -8.93
CA LEU A 10 11.96 -6.78 -8.13
C LEU A 10 12.63 -6.45 -6.80
N PRO A 11 12.32 -7.18 -5.72
CA PRO A 11 13.01 -7.01 -4.46
C PRO A 11 14.48 -7.46 -4.58
N HIS A 12 15.33 -6.89 -3.72
CA HIS A 12 16.74 -7.29 -3.63
C HIS A 12 16.95 -8.65 -2.96
N ASP A 13 15.96 -9.13 -2.22
CA ASP A 13 15.98 -10.44 -1.58
C ASP A 13 15.90 -11.54 -2.65
N ARG A 14 16.96 -12.35 -2.72
CA ARG A 14 17.09 -13.44 -3.69
C ARG A 14 16.33 -14.70 -3.28
N ASP A 15 15.98 -14.81 -1.99
CA ASP A 15 15.24 -15.95 -1.45
C ASP A 15 13.72 -15.72 -1.47
N ALA A 16 13.29 -14.51 -1.88
CA ALA A 16 11.88 -14.17 -2.00
C ALA A 16 11.18 -15.02 -3.08
N ILE A 17 9.99 -15.53 -2.73
CA ILE A 17 9.08 -16.16 -3.68
C ILE A 17 8.22 -15.07 -4.32
N LEU A 18 8.36 -14.89 -5.63
CA LEU A 18 7.74 -13.79 -6.34
C LEU A 18 6.52 -14.26 -7.11
N ILE A 19 5.33 -13.87 -6.66
CA ILE A 19 4.05 -14.19 -7.31
C ILE A 19 3.52 -12.93 -7.98
N GLY A 20 3.08 -13.06 -9.22
CA GLY A 20 2.49 -11.97 -10.00
C GLY A 20 1.33 -12.46 -10.87
N ARG A 21 0.90 -11.59 -11.78
CA ARG A 21 -0.13 -11.90 -12.76
C ARG A 21 0.18 -11.20 -14.08
N VAL A 22 -0.03 -11.89 -15.19
CA VAL A 22 0.15 -11.35 -16.55
C VAL A 22 -1.10 -11.61 -17.38
N TRP A 23 -1.37 -10.76 -18.35
CA TRP A 23 -2.29 -11.11 -19.44
C TRP A 23 -1.49 -11.87 -20.50
N VAL A 24 -2.03 -12.98 -20.98
CA VAL A 24 -1.44 -13.78 -22.05
C VAL A 24 -2.45 -13.90 -23.19
N GLU A 25 -2.09 -13.41 -24.35
CA GLU A 25 -2.98 -13.38 -25.52
C GLU A 25 -3.36 -14.78 -25.99
N ALA A 26 -2.41 -15.73 -25.94
CA ALA A 26 -2.62 -17.11 -26.37
C ALA A 26 -3.76 -17.83 -25.61
N VAL A 27 -4.07 -17.40 -24.38
CA VAL A 27 -5.19 -17.93 -23.57
C VAL A 27 -6.30 -16.89 -23.35
N ALA A 28 -6.19 -15.73 -24.00
CA ALA A 28 -7.13 -14.61 -23.93
C ALA A 28 -7.52 -14.21 -22.49
N GLY A 29 -6.57 -14.20 -21.56
CA GLY A 29 -6.90 -13.96 -20.16
C GLY A 29 -5.72 -13.77 -19.21
N PRO A 30 -6.03 -13.46 -17.93
CA PRO A 30 -5.03 -13.32 -16.89
C PRO A 30 -4.52 -14.68 -16.42
N VAL A 31 -3.21 -14.77 -16.21
CA VAL A 31 -2.50 -15.96 -15.75
C VAL A 31 -1.70 -15.60 -14.48
N PRO A 32 -1.96 -16.26 -13.34
CA PRO A 32 -1.07 -16.18 -12.18
C PRO A 32 0.30 -16.75 -12.53
N VAL A 33 1.37 -16.04 -12.14
CA VAL A 33 2.75 -16.43 -12.47
C VAL A 33 3.65 -16.48 -11.25
N LEU A 34 4.58 -17.44 -11.27
CA LEU A 34 5.78 -17.42 -10.44
C LEU A 34 6.89 -16.73 -11.23
N VAL A 35 7.51 -15.70 -10.66
CA VAL A 35 8.70 -15.07 -11.23
C VAL A 35 9.94 -15.74 -10.65
N ARG A 36 10.69 -16.44 -11.48
CA ARG A 36 11.93 -17.14 -11.10
C ARG A 36 13.01 -16.84 -12.13
N GLU A 37 14.16 -16.33 -11.67
CA GLU A 37 15.30 -15.98 -12.53
C GLU A 37 14.91 -15.03 -13.70
N GLY A 38 14.02 -14.06 -13.42
CA GLY A 38 13.55 -13.10 -14.41
C GLY A 38 12.57 -13.66 -15.45
N ARG A 39 12.07 -14.89 -15.25
CA ARG A 39 11.10 -15.54 -16.14
C ARG A 39 9.74 -15.69 -15.46
N CYS A 40 8.66 -15.54 -16.24
CA CYS A 40 7.29 -15.74 -15.79
C CYS A 40 6.87 -17.18 -16.07
N LEU A 41 6.61 -17.94 -15.01
CA LEU A 41 6.18 -19.32 -15.08
C LEU A 41 4.69 -19.45 -14.76
N ASP A 42 3.93 -20.12 -15.60
CA ASP A 42 2.49 -20.32 -15.46
C ASP A 42 2.17 -21.26 -14.29
N ILE A 43 1.60 -20.70 -13.23
CA ILE A 43 1.16 -21.45 -12.04
C ILE A 43 -0.36 -21.59 -11.97
N SER A 44 -1.09 -21.32 -13.06
CA SER A 44 -2.55 -21.42 -13.13
C SER A 44 -3.08 -22.83 -12.83
N ALA A 45 -2.26 -23.86 -13.05
CA ALA A 45 -2.56 -25.24 -12.66
C ALA A 45 -2.69 -25.43 -11.13
N LEU A 46 -2.02 -24.60 -10.32
CA LEU A 46 -2.17 -24.62 -8.86
C LEU A 46 -3.46 -23.92 -8.41
N ALA A 47 -3.78 -22.78 -9.04
CA ALA A 47 -5.01 -22.03 -8.86
C ALA A 47 -5.20 -21.03 -10.02
N PRO A 48 -6.44 -20.80 -10.49
CA PRO A 48 -6.70 -19.91 -11.64
C PRO A 48 -6.59 -18.41 -11.30
N THR A 49 -6.44 -18.05 -10.02
CA THR A 49 -6.45 -16.66 -9.51
C THR A 49 -5.46 -16.55 -8.36
N THR A 50 -4.79 -15.41 -8.21
CA THR A 50 -3.88 -15.11 -7.08
C THR A 50 -4.60 -15.19 -5.74
N SER A 51 -5.85 -14.71 -5.65
CA SER A 51 -6.68 -14.86 -4.44
C SER A 51 -6.78 -16.33 -3.98
N ARG A 52 -7.19 -17.25 -4.87
CA ARG A 52 -7.23 -18.69 -4.55
C ARG A 52 -5.84 -19.31 -4.33
N LEU A 53 -4.81 -18.80 -5.00
CA LEU A 53 -3.44 -19.28 -4.83
C LEU A 53 -2.93 -19.02 -3.40
N LEU A 54 -3.16 -17.81 -2.88
CA LEU A 54 -2.73 -17.39 -1.55
C LEU A 54 -3.46 -18.09 -0.41
N GLU A 55 -4.66 -18.63 -0.67
CA GLU A 55 -5.43 -19.44 0.27
C GLU A 55 -4.92 -20.88 0.42
N ARG A 56 -3.86 -21.25 -0.32
CA ARG A 56 -3.30 -22.60 -0.24
C ARG A 56 -2.35 -22.73 0.96
N PRO A 57 -2.60 -23.66 1.90
CA PRO A 57 -1.71 -23.85 3.05
C PRO A 57 -0.34 -24.41 2.67
N ASP A 58 -0.24 -25.08 1.52
CA ASP A 58 0.97 -25.72 1.00
C ASP A 58 1.69 -24.85 -0.05
N LEU A 59 1.35 -23.56 -0.17
CA LEU A 59 1.79 -22.70 -1.27
C LEU A 59 3.31 -22.68 -1.45
N PRO A 60 4.15 -22.41 -0.43
CA PRO A 60 5.60 -22.35 -0.62
C PRO A 60 6.20 -23.67 -1.09
N ALA A 61 5.64 -24.80 -0.67
CA ALA A 61 6.10 -26.12 -1.10
C ALA A 61 5.66 -26.41 -2.54
N SER A 62 4.43 -26.03 -2.89
CA SER A 62 3.85 -26.23 -4.24
C SER A 62 4.61 -25.45 -5.31
N LEU A 63 5.17 -24.29 -4.98
CA LEU A 63 5.92 -23.43 -5.92
C LEU A 63 7.33 -23.94 -6.25
N ARG A 64 7.79 -25.04 -5.62
CA ARG A 64 9.10 -25.65 -5.94
C ARG A 64 9.10 -26.49 -7.21
N GLY A 65 7.93 -26.73 -7.80
CA GLY A 65 7.77 -27.52 -9.01
C GLY A 65 8.31 -26.86 -10.29
N ASP A 66 8.17 -27.61 -11.38
CA ASP A 66 8.38 -27.12 -12.74
C ASP A 66 7.04 -26.69 -13.34
N PHE A 67 7.07 -25.56 -14.04
CA PHE A 67 5.90 -24.89 -14.57
C PHE A 67 6.18 -24.43 -16.01
N PRO A 68 5.15 -24.35 -16.87
CA PRO A 68 5.31 -23.82 -18.23
C PRO A 68 5.92 -22.42 -18.21
N ASP A 69 6.92 -22.20 -19.06
CA ASP A 69 7.63 -20.94 -19.18
C ASP A 69 6.95 -20.05 -20.23
N LEU A 70 6.43 -18.91 -19.79
CA LEU A 70 5.73 -17.95 -20.64
C LEU A 70 6.68 -16.92 -21.26
N GLY A 71 7.94 -16.85 -20.82
CA GLY A 71 8.92 -15.89 -21.30
C GLY A 71 9.51 -14.98 -20.22
N PRO A 72 10.37 -14.03 -20.62
CA PRO A 72 11.00 -13.09 -19.70
C PRO A 72 9.98 -12.10 -19.12
N LEU A 73 10.13 -11.73 -17.84
CA LEU A 73 9.30 -10.70 -17.18
C LEU A 73 9.34 -9.36 -17.93
N GLN A 74 10.49 -9.01 -18.53
CA GLN A 74 10.65 -7.79 -19.32
C GLN A 74 9.64 -7.71 -20.47
N HIS A 75 9.31 -8.83 -21.14
CA HIS A 75 8.32 -8.87 -22.22
C HIS A 75 6.95 -8.36 -21.75
N PHE A 76 6.50 -8.85 -20.59
CA PHE A 76 5.22 -8.43 -20.01
C PHE A 76 5.27 -6.99 -19.48
N LEU A 77 6.41 -6.55 -18.93
CA LEU A 77 6.56 -5.17 -18.46
C LEU A 77 6.54 -4.17 -19.62
N ASP A 78 7.28 -4.45 -20.70
CA ASP A 78 7.26 -3.64 -21.92
C ASP A 78 5.85 -3.62 -22.53
N GLY A 79 5.16 -4.77 -22.52
CA GLY A 79 3.77 -4.87 -22.94
C GLY A 79 2.80 -4.02 -22.11
N ALA A 80 3.02 -3.88 -20.80
CA ALA A 80 2.22 -2.99 -19.95
C ALA A 80 2.43 -1.51 -20.30
N VAL A 81 3.69 -1.11 -20.57
CA VAL A 81 4.03 0.25 -20.99
C VAL A 81 3.48 0.57 -22.38
N ALA A 82 3.48 -0.40 -23.29
CA ALA A 82 3.00 -0.25 -24.66
C ALA A 82 1.48 -0.45 -24.80
N GLU A 83 0.76 -0.75 -23.71
CA GLU A 83 -0.66 -1.14 -23.73
C GLU A 83 -0.95 -2.31 -24.69
N ALA A 84 -0.03 -3.29 -24.74
CA ALA A 84 -0.11 -4.46 -25.61
C ALA A 84 -1.00 -5.59 -25.04
N CYS A 85 -1.23 -6.63 -25.85
CA CYS A 85 -2.01 -7.79 -25.43
C CYS A 85 -1.28 -8.55 -24.32
N ASP A 86 -0.08 -9.09 -24.56
CA ASP A 86 0.75 -9.64 -23.48
C ASP A 86 1.25 -8.51 -22.59
N ARG A 87 0.88 -8.51 -21.30
CA ARG A 87 1.26 -7.42 -20.39
C ARG A 87 1.25 -7.82 -18.92
N LEU A 88 2.05 -7.14 -18.12
CA LEU A 88 2.04 -7.25 -16.67
C LEU A 88 0.71 -6.69 -16.11
N LEU A 89 0.12 -7.40 -15.16
CA LEU A 89 -1.10 -6.98 -14.45
C LEU A 89 -0.78 -6.69 -12.98
N ALA A 90 -1.73 -6.08 -12.27
CA ALA A 90 -1.66 -6.03 -10.81
C ALA A 90 -1.63 -7.47 -10.25
N PRO A 91 -0.78 -7.74 -9.23
CA PRO A 91 -0.64 -9.08 -8.67
C PRO A 91 -1.92 -9.55 -7.96
N CYS A 92 -2.70 -8.63 -7.39
CA CYS A 92 -4.02 -8.92 -6.82
C CYS A 92 -5.10 -9.05 -7.90
N ASP A 93 -6.14 -9.84 -7.60
CA ASP A 93 -7.30 -10.00 -8.47
C ASP A 93 -8.65 -9.78 -7.76
N LEU A 94 -9.21 -10.82 -7.15
CA LEU A 94 -10.52 -10.84 -6.52
C LEU A 94 -10.45 -10.45 -5.03
N GLN A 95 -9.29 -10.02 -4.55
CA GLN A 95 -9.10 -9.50 -3.21
C GLN A 95 -9.67 -8.08 -3.12
N VAL A 96 -10.45 -7.82 -2.07
CA VAL A 96 -10.89 -6.45 -1.76
C VAL A 96 -9.69 -5.63 -1.32
N ILE A 97 -9.51 -4.46 -1.92
CA ILE A 97 -8.40 -3.56 -1.58
C ILE A 97 -8.86 -2.64 -0.45
N LYS A 98 -8.33 -2.90 0.74
CA LYS A 98 -8.49 -2.05 1.92
C LYS A 98 -7.24 -1.20 2.10
N ALA A 99 -7.43 -0.02 2.66
CA ALA A 99 -6.35 0.85 3.10
C ALA A 99 -6.64 1.33 4.52
N ALA A 100 -5.57 1.57 5.26
CA ALA A 100 -5.63 2.23 6.55
C ALA A 100 -4.91 3.56 6.43
N GLY A 101 -5.62 4.66 6.69
CA GLY A 101 -5.03 5.99 6.65
C GLY A 101 -4.26 6.29 7.93
N VAL A 102 -3.56 7.43 7.92
CA VAL A 102 -3.29 8.17 9.16
C VAL A 102 -2.41 7.37 10.15
N THR A 103 -1.30 6.81 9.65
CA THR A 103 -0.45 5.88 10.43
C THR A 103 0.65 6.55 11.26
N PHE A 104 0.76 7.89 11.27
CA PHE A 104 1.85 8.62 11.95
C PHE A 104 1.33 9.71 12.89
N ALA A 105 0.93 9.32 14.10
CA ALA A 105 0.38 10.20 15.14
C ALA A 105 1.25 11.45 15.43
N ALA A 106 2.57 11.28 15.49
CA ALA A 106 3.52 12.36 15.76
C ALA A 106 3.47 13.46 14.67
N SER A 107 3.41 13.06 13.40
CA SER A 107 3.35 13.98 12.27
C SER A 107 2.07 14.81 12.27
N MET A 108 0.98 14.28 12.81
CA MET A 108 -0.32 14.97 12.86
C MET A 108 -0.33 16.05 13.91
N ILE A 109 0.25 15.78 15.08
CA ILE A 109 0.34 16.79 16.13
C ILE A 109 1.25 17.94 15.69
N GLU A 110 2.41 17.65 15.06
CA GLU A 110 3.25 18.72 14.50
C GLU A 110 2.50 19.53 13.44
N ARG A 111 1.72 18.88 12.57
CA ARG A 111 0.91 19.61 11.58
C ARG A 111 -0.14 20.52 12.22
N VAL A 112 -0.80 20.07 13.29
CA VAL A 112 -1.71 20.93 14.07
C VAL A 112 -0.96 22.11 14.66
N VAL A 113 0.26 21.89 15.17
CA VAL A 113 1.11 22.96 15.71
C VAL A 113 1.43 23.99 14.62
N GLU A 114 1.85 23.55 13.45
CA GLU A 114 2.16 24.42 12.30
C GLU A 114 0.94 25.20 11.80
N GLU A 115 -0.22 24.54 11.65
CA GLU A 115 -1.45 25.15 11.16
C GLU A 115 -2.00 26.20 12.15
N GLN A 116 -1.89 25.95 13.46
CA GLN A 116 -2.28 26.91 14.49
C GLN A 116 -1.28 28.05 14.63
N ALA A 117 0.01 27.77 14.46
CA ALA A 117 1.06 28.78 14.50
C ALA A 117 0.96 29.74 13.30
N ARG A 118 0.52 29.27 12.12
CA ARG A 118 0.52 30.05 10.87
C ARG A 118 1.88 30.72 10.59
N GLY A 119 2.97 30.04 10.96
CA GLY A 119 4.34 30.53 10.84
C GLY A 119 4.84 31.42 11.99
N ASP A 120 4.06 31.65 13.05
CA ASP A 120 4.49 32.37 14.26
C ASP A 120 5.21 31.42 15.25
N PRO A 121 6.53 31.55 15.44
CA PRO A 121 7.29 30.64 16.32
C PRO A 121 6.84 30.72 17.78
N ALA A 122 6.39 31.87 18.26
CA ALA A 122 5.97 32.04 19.65
C ALA A 122 4.66 31.29 19.93
N ARG A 123 3.74 31.26 18.95
CA ARG A 123 2.50 30.47 19.04
C ARG A 123 2.76 28.98 18.97
N ALA A 124 3.67 28.55 18.10
CA ALA A 124 4.08 27.15 18.02
C ALA A 124 4.64 26.69 19.36
N GLU A 125 5.54 27.48 19.96
CA GLU A 125 6.17 27.14 21.24
C GLU A 125 5.15 27.12 22.39
N ALA A 126 4.23 28.09 22.43
CA ALA A 126 3.17 28.11 23.43
C ALA A 126 2.25 26.88 23.36
N LEU A 127 1.99 26.37 22.15
CA LEU A 127 1.21 25.15 21.97
C LEU A 127 2.02 23.90 22.36
N ARG A 128 3.30 23.82 22.00
CA ARG A 128 4.19 22.73 22.43
C ARG A 128 4.31 22.67 23.94
N ALA A 129 4.52 23.80 24.61
CA ALA A 129 4.61 23.87 26.08
C ALA A 129 3.32 23.39 26.79
N ARG A 130 2.15 23.50 26.15
CA ARG A 130 0.89 22.95 26.69
C ARG A 130 0.76 21.44 26.49
N LEU A 131 1.37 20.91 25.43
CA LEU A 131 1.36 19.48 25.12
C LEU A 131 2.52 18.73 25.80
N GLU A 132 3.60 19.43 26.16
CA GLU A 132 4.81 18.89 26.80
C GLU A 132 4.54 18.06 28.08
N PRO A 133 3.66 18.49 29.02
CA PRO A 133 3.39 17.72 30.24
C PRO A 133 2.80 16.33 29.95
N VAL A 134 2.06 16.21 28.84
CA VAL A 134 1.43 14.97 28.41
C VAL A 134 2.38 14.14 27.55
N LEU A 135 3.19 14.80 26.71
CA LEU A 135 4.07 14.14 25.77
C LEU A 135 5.43 13.74 26.36
N GLY A 136 5.82 14.30 27.51
CA GLY A 136 7.08 13.99 28.17
C GLY A 136 8.31 14.43 27.37
N GLY A 137 8.21 15.56 26.65
CA GLY A 137 9.32 16.16 25.90
C GLY A 137 9.58 15.60 24.49
N SER A 138 8.88 14.52 24.05
CA SER A 138 8.94 14.07 22.66
C SER A 138 7.61 13.52 22.15
N LEU A 139 7.23 13.95 20.94
CA LEU A 139 6.13 13.36 20.17
C LEU A 139 6.45 11.94 19.66
N ARG A 140 7.72 11.52 19.74
CA ARG A 140 8.12 10.17 19.36
C ARG A 140 7.60 9.16 20.39
N GLY A 141 6.96 8.10 19.88
CA GLY A 141 6.43 7.02 20.72
C GLY A 141 5.04 7.27 21.30
N LEU A 142 4.28 8.23 20.77
CA LEU A 142 2.84 8.28 21.05
C LEU A 142 2.16 7.09 20.35
N GLU A 143 1.72 6.12 21.14
CA GLU A 143 0.97 4.96 20.65
C GLU A 143 -0.52 5.31 20.57
N PRO A 144 -1.16 5.19 19.40
CA PRO A 144 -2.60 5.38 19.26
C PRO A 144 -3.40 4.50 20.22
N GLY A 145 -4.48 5.03 20.79
CA GLY A 145 -5.31 4.31 21.77
C GLY A 145 -4.73 4.14 23.18
N SER A 146 -3.48 4.56 23.43
CA SER A 146 -2.86 4.51 24.77
C SER A 146 -3.47 5.53 25.76
N GLU A 147 -3.21 5.36 27.05
CA GLU A 147 -3.58 6.34 28.08
C GLU A 147 -3.01 7.73 27.78
N LYS A 148 -1.76 7.77 27.29
CA LYS A 148 -1.10 9.00 26.85
C LYS A 148 -1.83 9.66 25.69
N ALA A 149 -2.29 8.88 24.71
CA ALA A 149 -3.09 9.37 23.59
C ALA A 149 -4.45 9.92 24.05
N ALA A 150 -5.10 9.27 25.02
CA ALA A 150 -6.33 9.78 25.63
C ALA A 150 -6.12 11.11 26.36
N GLU A 151 -4.98 11.29 27.02
CA GLU A 151 -4.63 12.57 27.66
C GLU A 151 -4.34 13.66 26.62
N VAL A 152 -3.62 13.35 25.53
CA VAL A 152 -3.41 14.29 24.41
C VAL A 152 -4.75 14.72 23.81
N LYS A 153 -5.65 13.76 23.59
CA LYS A 153 -7.02 14.02 23.11
C LYS A 153 -7.77 14.97 24.04
N ARG A 154 -7.69 14.76 25.35
CA ARG A 154 -8.32 15.65 26.35
C ARG A 154 -7.78 17.08 26.23
N VAL A 155 -6.46 17.26 26.24
CA VAL A 155 -5.83 18.59 26.15
C VAL A 155 -6.20 19.30 24.84
N LEU A 156 -6.09 18.62 23.70
CA LEU A 156 -6.45 19.19 22.40
C LEU A 156 -7.95 19.52 22.30
N SER A 157 -8.82 18.72 22.94
CA SER A 157 -10.26 18.99 22.98
C SER A 157 -10.59 20.22 23.84
N GLU A 158 -9.96 20.36 25.01
CA GLU A 158 -10.10 21.54 25.88
C GLU A 158 -9.64 22.83 25.17
N MET A 159 -8.67 22.72 24.27
CA MET A 159 -8.18 23.82 23.46
C MET A 159 -9.00 24.10 22.20
N GLY A 160 -10.02 23.28 21.90
CA GLY A 160 -10.82 23.38 20.67
C GLY A 160 -10.04 23.03 19.40
N LEU A 161 -8.93 22.28 19.53
CA LEU A 161 -8.04 21.90 18.44
C LEU A 161 -8.23 20.44 17.98
N TRP A 162 -9.07 19.67 18.68
CA TRP A 162 -9.38 18.29 18.30
C TRP A 162 -10.21 18.24 17.02
N SER A 163 -9.91 17.27 16.15
CA SER A 163 -10.59 17.08 14.88
C SER A 163 -10.77 15.58 14.60
N GLN A 164 -11.67 15.24 13.66
CA GLN A 164 -11.84 13.86 13.22
C GLN A 164 -10.55 13.27 12.63
N TYR A 165 -9.72 14.12 12.01
CA TYR A 165 -8.40 13.73 11.49
C TYR A 165 -7.43 13.29 12.59
N LEU A 166 -7.49 13.93 13.77
CA LEU A 166 -6.70 13.50 14.94
C LEU A 166 -7.31 12.27 15.61
N GLU A 167 -8.63 12.12 15.59
CA GLU A 167 -9.32 10.95 16.15
C GLU A 167 -8.83 9.67 15.48
N VAL A 168 -8.77 9.64 14.15
CA VAL A 168 -8.35 8.43 13.43
C VAL A 168 -6.85 8.11 13.56
N GLY A 169 -6.03 9.07 14.01
CA GLY A 169 -4.57 8.93 14.06
C GLY A 169 -4.00 8.72 15.45
N ILE A 170 -4.73 9.16 16.47
CA ILE A 170 -4.31 9.12 17.88
C ILE A 170 -5.34 8.33 18.71
N GLY A 171 -6.60 8.31 18.29
CA GLY A 171 -7.65 7.54 18.95
C GLY A 171 -7.42 6.02 18.88
N PRO A 172 -8.26 5.25 19.58
CA PRO A 172 -8.13 3.80 19.65
C PRO A 172 -8.56 3.07 18.37
N ASP A 173 -9.37 3.73 17.54
CA ASP A 173 -9.94 3.13 16.34
C ASP A 173 -9.19 3.62 15.09
N ALA A 174 -8.58 2.68 14.38
CA ALA A 174 -7.89 2.97 13.12
C ALA A 174 -8.90 3.31 12.01
N GLU A 175 -8.56 4.28 11.16
CA GLU A 175 -9.28 4.49 9.91
C GLU A 175 -9.06 3.30 8.98
N VAL A 176 -10.16 2.67 8.53
CA VAL A 176 -10.13 1.62 7.50
C VAL A 176 -11.18 1.93 6.45
N PHE A 177 -10.77 1.95 5.18
CA PHE A 177 -11.66 2.21 4.06
C PHE A 177 -11.42 1.26 2.89
N THR A 178 -12.42 1.13 2.03
CA THR A 178 -12.28 0.43 0.75
C THR A 178 -11.59 1.36 -0.23
N LYS A 179 -10.32 1.09 -0.55
CA LYS A 179 -9.52 1.92 -1.47
C LYS A 179 -10.03 1.79 -2.90
N ALA A 180 -10.38 0.58 -3.32
CA ALA A 180 -10.76 0.31 -4.69
C ALA A 180 -11.62 -0.97 -4.82
N PRO A 181 -12.49 -1.06 -5.85
CA PRO A 181 -13.18 -2.31 -6.17
C PRO A 181 -12.20 -3.40 -6.64
N VAL A 182 -12.66 -4.66 -6.63
CA VAL A 182 -11.88 -5.77 -7.18
C VAL A 182 -11.58 -5.55 -8.66
N LEU A 183 -10.42 -6.03 -9.12
CA LEU A 183 -9.96 -5.91 -10.51
C LEU A 183 -9.71 -4.49 -11.03
N SER A 184 -9.77 -3.43 -10.21
CA SER A 184 -9.44 -2.07 -10.67
C SER A 184 -8.00 -1.63 -10.40
N ALA A 185 -7.20 -2.45 -9.72
CA ALA A 185 -5.76 -2.18 -9.55
C ALA A 185 -5.03 -2.38 -10.88
N VAL A 186 -4.03 -1.54 -11.12
CA VAL A 186 -3.16 -1.61 -12.29
C VAL A 186 -1.74 -2.03 -11.89
N GLY A 187 -1.07 -2.78 -12.76
CA GLY A 187 0.30 -3.23 -12.54
C GLY A 187 1.34 -2.17 -12.88
N CYS A 188 2.61 -2.49 -12.64
CA CYS A 188 3.70 -1.61 -13.05
C CYS A 188 3.71 -1.41 -14.57
N GLY A 189 4.03 -0.21 -15.03
CA GLY A 189 4.03 0.18 -16.45
C GLY A 189 2.66 0.60 -16.99
N ALA A 190 1.56 0.23 -16.33
CA ALA A 190 0.23 0.65 -16.72
C ALA A 190 -0.10 2.09 -16.29
N ARG A 191 -1.05 2.71 -17.00
CA ARG A 191 -1.50 4.08 -16.71
C ARG A 191 -2.52 4.08 -15.57
N VAL A 192 -2.30 4.96 -14.59
CA VAL A 192 -3.30 5.26 -13.55
C VAL A 192 -4.31 6.27 -14.07
N GLY A 193 -5.57 6.12 -13.65
CA GLY A 193 -6.63 7.07 -13.98
C GLY A 193 -6.67 8.25 -13.01
N LEU A 194 -6.88 9.46 -13.53
CA LEU A 194 -7.18 10.65 -12.74
C LEU A 194 -8.62 11.10 -13.05
N HIS A 195 -9.35 11.49 -12.01
CA HIS A 195 -10.68 12.04 -12.20
C HIS A 195 -10.57 13.39 -12.95
N PRO A 196 -11.33 13.64 -14.04
CA PRO A 196 -11.15 14.84 -14.88
C PRO A 196 -11.35 16.17 -14.15
N ALA A 197 -12.18 16.18 -13.09
CA ALA A 197 -12.40 17.36 -12.25
C ALA A 197 -11.32 17.58 -11.17
N SER A 198 -10.41 16.62 -10.98
CA SER A 198 -9.37 16.72 -9.95
C SER A 198 -8.20 17.56 -10.46
N HIS A 199 -7.93 18.67 -9.77
CA HIS A 199 -6.84 19.60 -10.06
C HIS A 199 -5.62 19.41 -9.15
N TRP A 200 -5.73 18.53 -8.14
CA TRP A 200 -4.65 18.17 -7.23
C TRP A 200 -4.72 16.68 -6.92
N ASN A 201 -3.70 15.93 -7.32
CA ASN A 201 -3.59 14.51 -7.04
C ASN A 201 -2.14 14.23 -6.63
N ASN A 202 -1.95 13.53 -5.51
CA ASN A 202 -0.64 13.20 -4.99
C ASN A 202 -0.54 11.67 -4.83
N PRO A 203 0.50 11.02 -5.36
CA PRO A 203 0.72 9.60 -5.08
C PRO A 203 1.08 9.38 -3.60
N GLU A 204 0.53 8.31 -3.03
CA GLU A 204 0.73 7.90 -1.64
C GLU A 204 1.51 6.58 -1.65
N PRO A 205 2.85 6.60 -1.44
CA PRO A 205 3.63 5.37 -1.38
C PRO A 205 3.39 4.66 -0.05
N GLU A 206 2.87 3.43 -0.11
CA GLU A 206 2.46 2.65 1.05
C GLU A 206 2.98 1.21 0.97
N LEU A 207 3.18 0.58 2.13
CA LEU A 207 3.37 -0.87 2.20
C LEU A 207 2.01 -1.56 2.01
N VAL A 208 1.97 -2.56 1.15
CA VAL A 208 0.75 -3.36 0.90
C VAL A 208 0.98 -4.78 1.39
N LEU A 209 0.03 -5.30 2.15
CA LEU A 209 0.00 -6.69 2.59
C LEU A 209 -1.08 -7.46 1.84
N ALA A 210 -0.77 -8.66 1.39
CA ALA A 210 -1.77 -9.62 0.98
C ALA A 210 -2.21 -10.41 2.23
N VAL A 211 -3.50 -10.34 2.54
CA VAL A 211 -4.09 -10.94 3.75
C VAL A 211 -5.00 -12.09 3.31
N THR A 212 -4.92 -13.21 4.02
CA THR A 212 -5.76 -14.39 3.77
C THR A 212 -7.08 -14.28 4.52
N ARG A 213 -8.01 -15.21 4.31
CA ARG A 213 -9.26 -15.23 5.09
C ARG A 213 -9.04 -15.41 6.60
N GLU A 214 -7.91 -15.99 7.02
CA GLU A 214 -7.53 -16.13 8.43
C GLU A 214 -6.98 -14.85 9.06
N GLY A 215 -6.69 -13.81 8.27
CA GLY A 215 -5.90 -12.65 8.67
C GLY A 215 -4.44 -12.88 8.35
#